data_AF-A0A969C3K6-F1
#
_entry.id   AF-A0A969C3K6-F1
#
_cell.length_a   1.000
_cell.length_b   1.000
_cell.length_c   1.000
_cell.angle_alpha   90.00
_cell.angle_beta   90.00
_cell.angle_gamma   90.00
#
_symmetry.space_group_name_H-M   'P 1'
#
loop_
_entity.id
_entity.type
_entity.pdbx_description
1 polymer ?
#
loop_
_entity_poly.entity_id
_entity_poly.type
_entity_poly.pdbx_seq_one_letter_code
_entity_poly.pdbx_strand_id
1 'polypeptide(L)'
;MNFIKLEKIILRNFSLYRKDGKIYEVNEEINEGVYCLAGANGLGKTTFLNAINFGLTGIVLEPNKEVYSPSEIVTRNKRYTERYFIGRVDKKDEDKAEIEILFKVNGKYFRIIRGFFERDVLRLLEVYSTDNDKRISHFKSKSESPKELNNQFQKLLTSEIGFTKF
;
A
#
# COMPACT_ATOMS: atom_id res chain seq x y z
N MET A 1 0.79 16.68 14.30
CA MET A 1 0.99 15.81 13.13
C MET A 1 0.50 14.43 13.50
N ASN A 2 -0.40 13.85 12.71
CA ASN A 2 -0.97 12.52 12.97
C ASN A 2 -0.19 11.48 12.16
N PHE A 3 0.18 10.37 12.80
CA PHE A 3 0.90 9.29 12.14
C PHE A 3 -0.06 8.19 11.67
N ILE A 4 0.31 7.55 10.57
CA ILE A 4 -0.35 6.34 10.08
C ILE A 4 -0.06 5.20 11.05
N LYS A 5 -1.10 4.49 11.48
CA LYS A 5 -1.02 3.21 12.19
C LYS A 5 -1.56 2.12 11.28
N LEU A 6 -0.71 1.17 10.88
CA LEU A 6 -1.16 0.02 10.08
C LEU A 6 -1.99 -0.91 10.96
N GLU A 7 -3.07 -1.46 10.40
CA GLU A 7 -3.99 -2.38 11.10
C GLU A 7 -4.01 -3.73 10.39
N LYS A 8 -4.01 -3.74 9.06
CA LYS A 8 -4.07 -4.98 8.27
C LYS A 8 -3.40 -4.83 6.91
N ILE A 9 -2.63 -5.83 6.52
CA ILE A 9 -1.97 -5.92 5.21
C ILE A 9 -2.36 -7.22 4.54
N ILE A 10 -2.89 -7.16 3.32
CA ILE A 10 -3.19 -8.34 2.51
C ILE A 10 -2.45 -8.25 1.18
N LEU A 11 -1.73 -9.32 0.80
CA LEU A 11 -1.10 -9.45 -0.52
C LEU A 11 -1.75 -10.61 -1.27
N ARG A 12 -2.32 -10.32 -2.44
CA ARG A 12 -2.98 -11.30 -3.30
C ARG A 12 -2.20 -11.56 -4.57
N ASN A 13 -2.25 -12.81 -5.03
CA ASN A 13 -1.63 -13.28 -6.26
C ASN A 13 -0.14 -12.91 -6.37
N PHE A 14 0.58 -13.02 -5.25
CA PHE A 14 1.98 -12.67 -5.16
C PHE A 14 2.85 -13.93 -5.13
N SER A 15 3.31 -14.37 -6.31
CA SER A 15 3.99 -15.66 -6.52
C SER A 15 5.19 -15.92 -5.62
N LEU A 16 5.86 -14.88 -5.11
CA LEU A 16 6.95 -15.03 -4.15
C LEU A 16 6.51 -15.80 -2.88
N TYR A 17 5.26 -15.66 -2.46
CA TYR A 17 4.68 -16.38 -1.32
C TYR A 17 3.99 -17.68 -1.77
N ARG A 18 4.73 -18.50 -2.52
CA ARG A 18 4.29 -19.83 -2.96
C ARG A 18 4.89 -20.90 -2.07
N LYS A 19 4.08 -21.92 -1.75
CA LYS A 19 4.55 -23.16 -1.13
C LYS A 19 3.86 -24.33 -1.83
N ASP A 20 4.63 -25.36 -2.19
CA ASP A 20 4.13 -26.57 -2.85
C ASP A 20 3.27 -26.29 -4.11
N GLY A 21 3.72 -25.34 -4.94
CA GLY A 21 3.01 -24.97 -6.18
C GLY A 21 1.80 -24.05 -6.00
N LYS A 22 1.34 -23.82 -4.77
CA LYS A 22 0.18 -22.96 -4.46
C LYS A 22 0.63 -21.58 -3.99
N ILE A 23 0.05 -20.53 -4.56
CA ILE A 23 0.24 -19.15 -4.10
C ILE A 23 -0.62 -18.94 -2.85
N TYR A 24 -0.02 -18.44 -1.77
CA TYR A 24 -0.73 -18.11 -0.54
C TYR A 24 -1.02 -16.61 -0.50
N GLU A 25 -2.23 -16.27 -0.05
CA GLU A 25 -2.56 -14.90 0.33
C GLU A 25 -1.84 -14.60 1.65
N VAL A 26 -1.04 -13.52 1.65
CA VAL A 26 -0.52 -12.96 2.90
C VAL A 26 -1.63 -12.14 3.50
N ASN A 27 -1.96 -12.36 4.77
CA ASN A 27 -3.06 -11.71 5.47
C ASN A 27 -2.64 -11.43 6.92
N GLU A 28 -1.91 -10.34 7.10
CA GLU A 28 -1.28 -9.97 8.37
C GLU A 28 -2.13 -8.92 9.10
N GLU A 29 -2.43 -9.20 10.37
CA GLU A 29 -3.02 -8.23 11.30
C GLU A 29 -1.91 -7.60 12.14
N ILE A 30 -1.85 -6.27 12.12
CA ILE A 30 -0.81 -5.50 12.78
C ILE A 30 -1.36 -4.99 14.10
N ASN A 31 -1.03 -5.72 15.17
CA ASN A 31 -1.45 -5.35 16.52
C ASN A 31 -0.78 -4.06 16.99
N GLU A 32 -1.42 -3.36 17.93
CA GLU A 32 -0.81 -2.20 18.58
C GLU A 32 0.52 -2.56 19.25
N GLY A 33 1.50 -1.67 19.14
CA GLY A 33 2.82 -1.84 19.72
C GLY A 33 3.89 -2.14 18.68
N VAL A 34 4.76 -3.12 18.97
CA VAL A 34 5.92 -3.45 18.14
C VAL A 34 5.62 -4.70 17.31
N TYR A 35 5.64 -4.55 15.99
CA TYR A 35 5.52 -5.66 15.04
C TYR A 35 6.91 -6.15 14.60
N CYS A 36 7.17 -7.46 14.72
CA CYS A 36 8.43 -8.07 14.30
C CYS A 36 8.23 -8.95 13.06
N LEU A 37 8.90 -8.62 11.96
CA LEU A 37 8.96 -9.47 10.76
C LEU A 37 10.29 -10.24 10.74
N ALA A 38 10.25 -11.49 11.18
CA ALA A 38 11.41 -12.39 11.24
C ALA A 38 11.31 -13.54 10.23
N GLY A 39 12.45 -14.05 9.77
CA GLY A 39 12.53 -15.17 8.83
C GLY A 39 13.88 -15.27 8.13
N ALA A 40 14.15 -16.40 7.48
CA ALA A 40 15.39 -16.60 6.73
C ALA A 40 15.57 -15.59 5.58
N ASN A 41 16.81 -15.45 5.11
CA ASN A 41 17.12 -14.62 3.95
C ASN A 41 16.41 -15.16 2.70
N GLY A 42 15.94 -14.26 1.84
CA GLY A 42 15.21 -14.65 0.62
C GLY A 42 13.72 -14.95 0.81
N LEU A 43 13.18 -15.03 2.03
CA LEU A 43 11.74 -15.30 2.27
C LEU A 43 10.80 -14.10 2.02
N GLY A 44 11.29 -13.03 1.40
CA GLY A 44 10.45 -11.89 1.00
C GLY A 44 10.24 -10.81 2.07
N LYS A 45 10.96 -10.80 3.21
CA LYS A 45 10.82 -9.76 4.25
C LYS A 45 10.89 -8.32 3.71
N THR A 46 11.96 -7.98 2.98
CA THR A 46 12.11 -6.67 2.33
C THR A 46 11.04 -6.44 1.27
N THR A 47 10.59 -7.50 0.60
CA THR A 47 9.52 -7.40 -0.40
C THR A 47 8.17 -7.11 0.25
N PHE A 48 7.87 -7.65 1.42
CA PHE A 48 6.69 -7.30 2.20
C PHE A 48 6.69 -5.80 2.57
N LEU A 49 7.82 -5.30 3.12
CA LEU A 49 7.95 -3.88 3.47
C LEU A 49 7.85 -2.96 2.24
N ASN A 50 8.49 -3.35 1.13
CA ASN A 50 8.40 -2.61 -0.13
C ASN A 50 7.00 -2.66 -0.75
N ALA A 51 6.27 -3.77 -0.57
CA ALA A 51 4.88 -3.87 -1.00
C ALA A 51 4.00 -2.90 -0.22
N ILE A 52 4.17 -2.78 1.11
CA ILE A 52 3.48 -1.79 1.94
C ILE A 52 3.80 -0.37 1.47
N ASN A 53 5.08 -0.05 1.30
CA ASN A 53 5.50 1.27 0.81
C ASN A 53 4.89 1.59 -0.56
N PHE A 54 4.90 0.61 -1.47
CA PHE A 54 4.27 0.74 -2.79
C PHE A 54 2.75 0.90 -2.70
N GLY A 55 2.06 0.14 -1.84
CA GLY A 55 0.61 0.27 -1.67
C GLY A 55 0.22 1.68 -1.22
N LEU A 56 0.97 2.25 -0.27
CA LEU A 56 0.75 3.60 0.26
C LEU A 56 1.15 4.70 -0.73
N THR A 57 2.25 4.55 -1.47
CA THR A 57 2.89 5.68 -2.20
C THR A 57 2.96 5.51 -3.71
N GLY A 58 2.76 4.29 -4.22
CA GLY A 58 3.07 3.92 -5.60
C GLY A 58 4.57 3.87 -5.89
N ILE A 59 5.45 3.83 -4.88
CA ILE A 59 6.90 3.88 -5.07
C ILE A 59 7.56 2.70 -4.36
N VAL A 60 8.56 2.11 -5.00
CA VAL A 60 9.56 1.28 -4.33
C VAL A 60 10.89 2.03 -4.35
N LEU A 61 11.49 2.21 -3.19
CA LEU A 61 12.79 2.88 -3.07
C LEU A 61 13.89 1.94 -3.53
N GLU A 62 14.69 2.41 -4.48
CA GLU A 62 15.88 1.72 -4.95
C GLU A 62 16.96 1.77 -3.87
N PRO A 63 17.53 0.62 -3.48
CA PRO A 63 18.53 0.57 -2.43
C PRO A 63 19.78 1.37 -2.82
N ASN A 64 20.44 1.97 -1.82
CA ASN A 64 21.71 2.68 -1.95
C ASN A 64 21.70 3.90 -2.89
N LYS A 65 20.53 4.47 -3.20
CA LYS A 65 20.45 5.76 -3.91
C LYS A 65 20.25 6.91 -2.93
N GLU A 66 21.16 7.88 -2.99
CA GLU A 66 20.99 9.16 -2.31
C GLU A 66 19.87 9.97 -2.97
N VAL A 67 19.02 10.54 -2.12
CA VAL A 67 17.91 11.41 -2.50
C VAL A 67 18.21 12.78 -1.91
N TYR A 68 18.28 13.81 -2.77
CA TYR A 68 18.57 15.17 -2.33
C TYR A 68 17.30 16.04 -2.25
N SER A 69 16.19 15.63 -2.87
CA SER A 69 14.89 16.30 -2.70
C SER A 69 13.67 15.37 -2.90
N PRO A 70 12.49 15.73 -2.35
CA PRO A 70 11.27 14.93 -2.51
C PRO A 70 10.81 14.73 -3.96
N SER A 71 10.97 15.73 -4.82
CA SER A 71 10.59 15.64 -6.24
C SER A 71 11.47 14.65 -7.01
N GLU A 72 12.74 14.53 -6.63
CA GLU A 72 13.65 13.56 -7.22
C GLU A 72 13.28 12.11 -6.86
N ILE A 73 12.67 11.85 -5.70
CA ILE A 73 12.27 10.50 -5.28
C ILE A 73 11.37 9.86 -6.33
N VAL A 74 10.34 10.60 -6.77
CA VAL A 74 9.31 10.11 -7.70
C VAL A 74 9.92 9.73 -9.05
N THR A 75 10.80 10.59 -9.58
CA THR A 75 11.39 10.43 -10.91
C THR A 75 12.51 9.40 -10.90
N ARG A 76 13.42 9.45 -9.92
CA ARG A 76 14.58 8.54 -9.84
C ARG A 76 14.18 7.09 -9.59
N ASN A 77 13.10 6.85 -8.83
CA ASN A 77 12.64 5.51 -8.50
C ASN A 77 11.62 4.93 -9.49
N LYS A 78 11.16 5.70 -10.49
CA LYS A 78 10.13 5.26 -11.44
C LYS A 78 10.49 3.92 -12.12
N ARG A 79 11.66 3.87 -12.76
CA ARG A 79 12.13 2.68 -13.50
C ARG A 79 12.40 1.47 -12.61
N TYR A 80 12.78 1.70 -11.35
CA TYR A 80 12.98 0.63 -10.39
C TYR A 80 11.64 0.07 -9.92
N THR A 81 10.71 0.96 -9.57
CA THR A 81 9.34 0.62 -9.16
C THR A 81 8.64 -0.22 -10.22
N GLU A 82 8.65 0.22 -11.48
CA GLU A 82 8.00 -0.48 -12.61
C GLU A 82 8.52 -1.91 -12.82
N ARG A 83 9.77 -2.19 -12.43
CA ARG A 83 10.40 -3.50 -12.61
C ARG A 83 10.47 -4.32 -11.34
N TYR A 84 10.17 -3.74 -10.18
CA TYR A 84 10.41 -4.36 -8.88
C TYR A 84 9.64 -5.67 -8.71
N PHE A 85 8.38 -5.70 -9.14
CA PHE A 85 7.50 -6.87 -8.98
C PHE A 85 7.64 -7.90 -10.10
N ILE A 86 8.39 -7.60 -11.16
CA ILE A 86 8.69 -8.56 -12.22
C ILE A 86 9.50 -9.72 -11.62
N GLY A 87 9.04 -10.95 -11.86
CA GLY A 87 9.63 -12.17 -11.28
C GLY A 87 9.26 -12.43 -9.82
N ARG A 88 8.50 -11.54 -9.17
CA ARG A 88 7.88 -11.77 -7.85
C ARG A 88 6.39 -12.09 -7.96
N VAL A 89 5.80 -11.74 -9.10
CA VAL A 89 4.45 -12.08 -9.54
C VAL A 89 4.58 -12.82 -10.87
N ASP A 90 3.82 -13.90 -11.05
CA ASP A 90 3.77 -14.61 -12.33
C ASP A 90 3.07 -13.74 -13.37
N LYS A 91 3.55 -13.76 -14.62
CA LYS A 91 3.00 -12.93 -15.70
C LYS A 91 1.48 -13.07 -15.90
N LYS A 92 0.95 -14.27 -15.68
CA LYS A 92 -0.49 -14.59 -15.81
C LYS A 92 -1.37 -13.97 -14.72
N ASP A 93 -0.76 -13.51 -13.62
CA ASP A 93 -1.43 -13.01 -12.42
C ASP A 93 -1.22 -11.49 -12.25
N GLU A 94 -0.48 -10.81 -13.14
CA GLU A 94 -0.15 -9.38 -13.03
C GLU A 94 -1.39 -8.48 -12.94
N ASP A 95 -2.47 -8.83 -13.64
CA ASP A 95 -3.74 -8.11 -13.62
C ASP A 95 -4.50 -8.26 -12.29
N LYS A 96 -4.26 -9.36 -11.56
CA LYS A 96 -4.94 -9.68 -10.29
C LYS A 96 -4.08 -9.47 -9.06
N ALA A 97 -2.78 -9.26 -9.24
CA ALA A 97 -1.85 -9.09 -8.13
C ALA A 97 -1.97 -7.70 -7.51
N GLU A 98 -2.26 -7.68 -6.22
CA GLU A 98 -2.60 -6.45 -5.51
C GLU A 98 -2.21 -6.50 -4.03
N ILE A 99 -2.07 -5.31 -3.46
CA ILE A 99 -1.97 -5.10 -2.02
C ILE A 99 -3.21 -4.36 -1.52
N GLU A 100 -3.78 -4.85 -0.44
CA GLU A 100 -4.79 -4.18 0.37
C GLU A 100 -4.16 -3.72 1.68
N ILE A 101 -4.38 -2.46 2.04
CA ILE A 101 -3.88 -1.87 3.29
C ILE A 101 -5.08 -1.25 4.02
N LEU A 102 -5.29 -1.70 5.25
CA LEU A 102 -6.11 -1.01 6.23
C LEU A 102 -5.17 -0.31 7.22
N PHE A 103 -5.37 1.00 7.37
CA PHE A 103 -4.62 1.79 8.33
C PHE A 103 -5.49 2.88 8.94
N LYS A 104 -5.05 3.42 10.07
CA LYS A 104 -5.73 4.47 10.83
C LYS A 104 -4.88 5.73 10.87
N VAL A 105 -5.51 6.89 10.69
CA VAL A 105 -4.90 8.21 10.89
C VAL A 105 -5.98 9.17 11.39
N ASN A 106 -5.67 9.95 12.42
CA ASN A 106 -6.60 10.94 13.00
C ASN A 106 -8.00 10.37 13.34
N GLY A 107 -8.05 9.14 13.88
CA GLY A 107 -9.31 8.47 14.21
C GLY A 107 -10.12 7.92 13.02
N LYS A 108 -9.64 8.09 11.79
CA LYS A 108 -10.25 7.55 10.56
C LYS A 108 -9.48 6.35 10.04
N TYR A 109 -10.21 5.34 9.61
CA TYR A 109 -9.72 4.19 8.88
C TYR A 109 -9.71 4.47 7.39
N PHE A 110 -8.61 4.12 6.75
CA PHE A 110 -8.41 4.12 5.31
C PHE A 110 -8.19 2.69 4.87
N ARG A 111 -9.06 2.22 3.97
CA ARG A 111 -8.89 0.95 3.27
C ARG A 111 -8.56 1.27 1.81
N ILE A 112 -7.40 0.84 1.35
CA ILE A 112 -6.96 1.02 -0.04
C ILE A 112 -6.59 -0.31 -0.68
N ILE A 113 -6.83 -0.42 -1.99
CA ILE A 113 -6.31 -1.53 -2.81
C ILE A 113 -5.56 -0.94 -4.00
N ARG A 114 -4.34 -1.43 -4.23
CA ARG A 114 -3.49 -1.04 -5.36
C ARG A 114 -2.95 -2.28 -6.08
N GLY A 115 -3.08 -2.34 -7.40
CA GLY A 115 -2.42 -3.37 -8.21
C GLY A 115 -0.90 -3.15 -8.27
N PHE A 116 -0.11 -4.22 -8.20
CA PHE A 116 1.37 -4.11 -8.17
C PHE A 116 1.97 -3.51 -9.46
N PHE A 117 1.22 -3.50 -10.55
CA PHE A 117 1.61 -2.93 -11.84
C PHE A 117 0.86 -1.61 -12.16
N GLU A 118 0.22 -1.02 -11.15
CA GLU A 118 -0.68 0.14 -11.25
C GLU A 118 -0.25 1.25 -10.29
N ARG A 119 0.90 1.85 -10.57
CA ARG A 119 1.56 2.82 -9.68
C ARG A 119 0.71 4.04 -9.32
N ASP A 120 0.02 4.65 -10.29
CA ASP A 120 -0.59 5.97 -10.14
C ASP A 120 -2.11 5.94 -9.91
N VAL A 121 -2.67 4.76 -9.63
CA VAL A 121 -4.12 4.55 -9.49
C VAL A 121 -4.44 3.64 -8.31
N LEU A 122 -5.64 3.78 -7.74
CA LEU A 122 -6.16 2.86 -6.73
C LEU A 122 -7.34 2.09 -7.31
N ARG A 123 -7.42 0.79 -7.01
CA ARG A 123 -8.58 -0.06 -7.32
C ARG A 123 -9.72 0.17 -6.33
N LEU A 124 -9.38 0.55 -5.10
CA LEU A 124 -10.35 0.84 -4.04
C LEU A 124 -9.81 1.91 -3.09
N LEU A 125 -10.72 2.78 -2.64
CA LEU A 125 -10.56 3.67 -1.51
C LEU A 125 -11.87 3.70 -0.71
N GLU A 126 -11.78 3.37 0.57
CA GLU A 126 -12.84 3.63 1.55
C GLU A 126 -12.25 4.37 2.75
N VAL A 127 -12.96 5.39 3.23
CA VAL A 127 -12.58 6.14 4.44
C VAL A 127 -13.77 6.17 5.39
N TYR A 128 -13.54 5.80 6.64
CA TYR A 128 -14.60 5.73 7.64
C TYR A 128 -14.07 5.94 9.06
N SER A 129 -14.95 6.26 9.99
CA SER A 129 -14.67 6.19 11.43
C SER A 129 -15.64 5.21 12.09
N THR A 130 -15.39 4.91 13.34
CA THR A 130 -16.26 4.07 14.18
C THR A 130 -16.77 4.90 15.34
N ASP A 131 -18.07 4.94 15.54
CA ASP A 131 -18.73 5.58 16.69
C ASP A 131 -19.72 4.58 17.29
N ASN A 132 -19.52 4.20 18.56
CA ASN A 132 -20.29 3.14 19.24
C ASN A 132 -20.44 1.86 18.36
N ASP A 133 -19.30 1.39 17.83
CA ASP A 133 -19.19 0.26 16.89
C ASP A 133 -19.94 0.40 15.55
N LYS A 134 -20.55 1.55 15.29
CA LYS A 134 -21.17 1.86 14.01
C LYS A 134 -20.16 2.50 13.07
N ARG A 135 -20.08 1.98 11.85
CA ARG A 135 -19.24 2.52 10.78
C ARG A 135 -19.85 3.79 10.20
N ILE A 136 -19.18 4.92 10.37
CA ILE A 136 -19.53 6.20 9.75
C ILE A 136 -18.67 6.39 8.50
N SER A 137 -19.29 6.35 7.32
CA SER A 137 -18.59 6.53 6.04
C SER A 137 -18.25 8.00 5.80
N HIS A 138 -16.96 8.31 5.61
CA HIS A 138 -16.47 9.63 5.18
C HIS A 138 -16.22 9.68 3.67
N PHE A 139 -15.82 8.56 3.09
CA PHE A 139 -15.65 8.39 1.65
C PHE A 139 -15.94 6.96 1.25
N LYS A 140 -16.75 6.79 0.21
CA LYS A 140 -16.92 5.53 -0.50
C LYS A 140 -17.13 5.86 -1.96
N SER A 141 -16.39 5.18 -2.83
CA SER A 141 -16.51 5.43 -4.26
C SER A 141 -17.94 5.20 -4.75
N LYS A 142 -18.42 6.09 -5.61
CA LYS A 142 -19.71 5.99 -6.31
C LYS A 142 -19.52 5.80 -7.80
N SER A 143 -18.58 6.55 -8.39
CA SER A 143 -18.32 6.54 -9.84
C SER A 143 -16.92 7.05 -10.21
N GLU A 144 -16.06 7.27 -9.22
CA GLU A 144 -14.70 7.76 -9.44
C GLU A 144 -13.88 6.71 -10.19
N SER A 145 -13.14 7.16 -11.20
CA SER A 145 -12.14 6.36 -11.88
C SER A 145 -10.96 6.00 -10.94
N PRO A 146 -10.18 4.95 -11.25
CA PRO A 146 -9.02 4.58 -10.45
C PRO A 146 -8.00 5.71 -10.21
N LYS A 147 -7.85 6.62 -11.18
CA LYS A 147 -7.00 7.82 -11.07
C LYS A 147 -7.57 8.81 -10.07
N GLU A 148 -8.88 9.07 -10.15
CA GLU A 148 -9.57 9.96 -9.23
C GLU A 148 -9.55 9.41 -7.80
N LEU A 149 -9.69 8.10 -7.60
CA LEU A 149 -9.53 7.47 -6.29
C LEU A 149 -8.15 7.74 -5.69
N ASN A 150 -7.08 7.61 -6.48
CA ASN A 150 -5.73 7.92 -6.02
C ASN A 150 -5.57 9.40 -5.64
N ASN A 151 -6.15 10.32 -6.43
CA ASN A 151 -6.12 11.75 -6.13
C ASN A 151 -6.90 12.09 -4.84
N GLN A 152 -8.07 11.47 -4.63
CA GLN A 152 -8.85 11.63 -3.40
C GLN A 152 -8.10 11.07 -2.19
N PHE A 153 -7.48 9.90 -2.33
CA PHE A 153 -6.64 9.31 -1.29
C PHE A 153 -5.53 10.27 -0.85
N GLN A 154 -4.75 10.80 -1.79
CA GLN A 154 -3.67 11.74 -1.48
C GLN A 154 -4.21 13.01 -0.79
N LYS A 155 -5.31 13.58 -1.29
CA LYS A 155 -5.94 14.77 -0.71
C LYS A 155 -6.42 14.53 0.72
N LEU A 156 -7.18 13.45 0.94
CA LEU A 156 -7.73 13.10 2.25
C LEU A 156 -6.62 12.78 3.24
N LEU A 157 -5.65 11.94 2.86
CA LEU A 157 -4.54 11.56 3.73
C LEU A 157 -3.69 12.77 4.14
N THR A 158 -3.38 13.66 3.20
CA THR A 158 -2.62 14.91 3.48
C THR A 158 -3.34 15.76 4.53
N SER A 159 -4.67 15.89 4.40
CA SER A 159 -5.50 16.61 5.38
C SER A 159 -5.46 15.94 6.76
N GLU A 160 -5.59 14.62 6.83
CA GLU A 160 -5.64 13.91 8.12
C GLU A 160 -4.29 13.86 8.85
N ILE A 161 -3.17 13.82 8.12
CA ILE A 161 -1.82 13.90 8.71
C ILE A 161 -1.56 15.30 9.30
N GLY A 162 -2.30 16.31 8.82
CA GLY A 162 -2.22 17.70 9.29
C GLY A 162 -1.34 18.59 8.42
N PHE A 163 -1.14 18.26 7.14
CA PHE A 163 -0.46 19.14 6.18
C PHE A 163 -1.49 20.05 5.48
N THR A 164 -1.36 21.36 5.63
CA THR A 164 -2.19 22.37 4.95
C THR A 164 -1.60 22.74 3.58
N LYS A 165 -1.64 21.79 2.63
CA LYS A 165 -1.14 21.93 1.24
C LYS A 165 0.38 22.20 1.11
N PHE A 166 0.95 21.71 0.01
CA PHE A 166 2.22 22.19 -0.56
C PHE A 166 1.92 23.32 -1.54
#